data_AF-A0A1L7I240-F1
#
_entry.id   AF-A0A1L7I240-F1
#
_cell.length_a   1.000
_cell.length_b   1.000
_cell.length_c   1.000
_cell.angle_alpha   90.00
_cell.angle_beta   90.00
_cell.angle_gamma   90.00
#
_symmetry.space_group_name_H-M   'P 1'
#
loop_
_entity.id
_entity.type
_entity.pdbx_description
1 polymer ?
#
loop_
_entity_poly.entity_id
_entity_poly.type
_entity_poly.pdbx_seq_one_letter_code
_entity_poly.pdbx_strand_id
1 'polypeptide(L)' 'MSFENELKRVMAHGILHFCGYKDKTKEEKSIMRSKEEEKIALF' A
#
# COMPACT_ATOMS: atom_id res chain seq x y z
N MET A 1 -14.71 5.31 1.14
CA MET A 1 -13.29 5.40 1.52
C MET A 1 -13.04 6.84 1.94
N SER A 2 -12.56 7.10 3.16
CA SER A 2 -12.34 8.48 3.64
C SER A 2 -11.03 9.04 3.06
N PHE A 3 -10.90 10.38 3.09
CA PHE A 3 -9.65 11.06 2.75
C PHE A 3 -8.47 10.54 3.59
N GLU A 4 -8.69 10.31 4.89
CA GLU A 4 -7.64 9.78 5.77
C GLU A 4 -7.16 8.38 5.35
N ASN A 5 -8.07 7.52 4.86
CA ASN A 5 -7.70 6.18 4.38
C ASN A 5 -6.88 6.24 3.08
N GLU A 6 -7.21 7.16 2.17
CA GLU A 6 -6.40 7.42 0.97
C GLU A 6 -5.01 7.98 1.35
N LEU A 7 -4.97 8.91 2.32
CA LEU A 7 -3.71 9.45 2.81
C LEU A 7 -2.84 8.35 3.44
N LYS A 8 -3.40 7.51 4.33
CA LYS A 8 -2.71 6.34 4.89
C LYS A 8 -2.22 5.40 3.80
N ARG A 9 -3.01 5.17 2.74
CA ARG A 9 -2.63 4.32 1.59
C ARG A 9 -1.42 4.88 0.85
N VAL A 10 -1.42 6.17 0.51
CA VAL A 10 -0.29 6.81 -0.20
C VAL A 10 0.98 6.78 0.64
N MET A 11 0.87 7.03 1.94
CA MET A 11 2.02 6.95 2.86
C MET A 11 2.56 5.52 2.95
N ALA A 12 1.69 4.53 3.11
CA ALA A 12 2.08 3.12 3.12
C ALA A 12 2.70 2.70 1.78
N HIS A 13 2.13 3.13 0.65
CA HIS A 13 2.63 2.86 -0.69
C HIS A 13 4.07 3.35 -0.89
N GLY A 14 4.37 4.60 -0.47
CA GLY A 14 5.72 5.14 -0.54
C GLY A 14 6.73 4.34 0.29
N ILE A 15 6.36 3.94 1.51
CA ILE A 15 7.20 3.11 2.38
C ILE A 15 7.40 1.71 1.79
N LEU A 16 6.34 1.09 1.27
CA LEU A 16 6.40 -0.23 0.65
C LEU A 16 7.31 -0.22 -0.58
N HIS A 17 7.22 0.81 -1.43
CA HIS A 17 8.16 1.00 -2.53
C HIS A 17 9.60 1.12 -2.05
N PHE A 18 9.84 1.90 -1.00
CA PHE A 18 11.16 2.02 -0.40
C PHE A 18 11.67 0.69 0.17
N CYS A 19 10.80 -0.14 0.73
CA CYS A 19 11.11 -1.50 1.19
C CYS A 19 11.29 -2.53 0.06
N GLY A 20 11.17 -2.13 -1.21
CA GLY A 20 11.39 -3.00 -2.37
C GLY A 20 10.15 -3.69 -2.92
N TYR A 21 8.95 -3.39 -2.41
CA TYR A 21 7.71 -3.85 -3.03
C TYR A 21 7.48 -3.07 -4.33
N LYS A 22 7.31 -3.81 -5.42
CA LYS A 22 7.04 -3.27 -6.75
C LYS A 22 5.56 -3.42 -7.06
N ASP A 23 5.13 -2.77 -8.13
CA ASP A 23 3.75 -2.75 -8.60
C ASP A 23 3.68 -2.82 -10.13
N LYS A 24 4.68 -3.40 -10.81
CA LYS A 24 4.75 -3.42 -12.28
C LYS A 24 3.96 -4.57 -12.89
N THR A 25 3.98 -5.75 -12.26
CA THR A 25 3.17 -6.90 -12.68
C THR A 25 1.83 -6.94 -11.95
N LYS A 26 0.87 -7.74 -12.45
CA LYS A 26 -0.42 -7.94 -11.77
C LYS A 26 -0.23 -8.56 -10.37
N GLU A 27 0.72 -9.47 -10.23
CA GLU A 27 1.03 -10.13 -8.96
C GLU A 27 1.64 -9.15 -7.97
N GLU A 28 2.62 -8.36 -8.42
CA GLU A 28 3.23 -7.27 -7.66
C GLU A 28 2.18 -6.26 -7.18
N LYS A 29 1.25 -5.84 -8.05
CA LYS A 29 0.13 -4.97 -7.68
C LYS A 29 -0.78 -5.60 -6.63
N SER A 30 -1.07 -6.90 -6.74
CA SER A 30 -1.90 -7.61 -5.76
C SER A 30 -1.22 -7.66 -4.38
N ILE A 31 0.08 -7.89 -4.35
CA ILE A 31 0.89 -7.89 -3.12
C ILE A 31 0.93 -6.48 -2.52
N MET A 32 1.20 -5.46 -3.33
CA MET A 32 1.19 -4.05 -2.91
C MET A 32 -0.16 -3.68 -2.27
N ARG A 33 -1.28 -4.03 -2.92
CA ARG A 33 -2.63 -3.73 -2.42
C ARG A 33 -2.94 -4.43 -1.10
N SER A 34 -2.58 -5.71 -0.98
CA SER A 34 -2.74 -6.45 0.27
C SER A 34 -1.91 -5.84 1.41
N LYS A 35 -0.68 -5.41 1.13
CA LYS A 35 0.20 -4.76 2.10
C LYS A 35 -0.30 -3.38 2.51
N GLU A 36 -0.79 -2.57 1.58
CA GLU A 36 -1.42 -1.28 1.88
C GLU A 36 -2.61 -1.45 2.82
N GLU A 37 -3.48 -2.44 2.56
CA GLU A 37 -4.64 -2.75 3.41
C GLU A 37 -4.22 -3.25 4.81
N GLU A 38 -3.21 -4.12 4.88
CA GLU A 38 -2.61 -4.57 6.15
C GLU A 38 -2.13 -3.38 6.98
N LYS A 39 -1.47 -2.39 6.36
CA LYS A 39 -0.95 -1.22 7.08
C LYS A 39 -2.06 -0.26 7.51
N ILE A 40 -3.07 -0.03 6.68
CA ILE A 40 -4.21 0.81 7.04
C ILE A 40 -4.97 0.22 8.23
N ALA A 41 -5.12 -1.11 8.29
CA ALA A 41 -5.84 -1.79 9.37
C ALA A 41 -5.13 -1.76 10.73
N LEU A 42 -3.83 -1.45 10.78
CA LEU A 42 -3.06 -1.30 12.02
C LEU A 42 -3.25 0.09 12.68
N PHE A 43 -3.94 1.03 12.02
CA PHE A 43 -4.20 2.39 12.49
C PHE A 43 -5.68 2.66 12.70
#